data_AF-A0A9X9PV90-F1
#
_entry.id   AF-A0A9X9PV90-F1
#
_cell.length_a   1.000
_cell.length_b   1.000
_cell.length_c   1.000
_cell.angle_alpha   90.00
_cell.angle_beta   90.00
_cell.angle_gamma   90.00
#
_symmetry.space_group_name_H-M   'P 1'
#
loop_
_entity.id
_entity.type
_entity.pdbx_description
1 polymer ?
#
loop_
_entity_poly.entity_id
_entity_poly.type
_entity_poly.pdbx_seq_one_letter_code
_entity_poly.pdbx_strand_id
1 'polypeptide(L)'
;MHLRLISWFFIILNFMEYIGSQNASRGRRQRRMHPNVSQGCQGGCATCSDYNGCLSCKPRLFFVLERIGMKQIGVCLSSCPSGYYGTRYPDINKCT
;
A
#
# COMPACT_ATOMS: atom_id res chain seq x y z
N MET A 1 -48.89 -8.15 3.03
CA MET A 1 -47.75 -8.61 2.19
C MET A 1 -46.86 -7.48 1.64
N HIS A 2 -47.27 -6.19 1.72
CA HIS A 2 -46.55 -5.06 1.11
C HIS A 2 -45.35 -4.51 1.92
N LEU A 3 -45.36 -4.64 3.26
CA LEU A 3 -44.26 -4.14 4.12
C LEU A 3 -42.95 -4.94 3.96
N ARG A 4 -43.03 -6.21 3.54
CA ARG A 4 -41.85 -7.06 3.31
C ARG A 4 -41.06 -6.62 2.09
N LEU A 5 -41.76 -6.15 1.05
CA LEU A 5 -41.14 -5.61 -0.16
C LEU A 5 -40.39 -4.29 0.13
N ILE A 6 -40.96 -3.45 0.99
CA ILE A 6 -40.31 -2.19 1.43
C ILE A 6 -39.03 -2.50 2.22
N SER A 7 -39.09 -3.46 3.15
CA SER A 7 -37.90 -3.90 3.91
C SER A 7 -36.81 -4.44 2.98
N TRP A 8 -37.18 -5.26 1.99
CA TRP A 8 -36.23 -5.77 1.00
C TRP A 8 -35.62 -4.67 0.13
N PHE A 9 -36.41 -3.67 -0.24
CA PHE A 9 -35.94 -2.53 -1.02
C PHE A 9 -34.87 -1.72 -0.25
N PHE A 10 -35.09 -1.46 1.05
CA PHE A 10 -34.09 -0.78 1.88
C PHE A 10 -32.79 -1.60 2.06
N ILE A 11 -32.89 -2.93 2.15
CA ILE A 11 -31.71 -3.81 2.21
C ILE A 11 -30.91 -3.71 0.91
N ILE A 12 -31.57 -3.75 -0.24
CA ILE A 12 -30.90 -3.66 -1.56
C ILE A 12 -30.21 -2.30 -1.73
N LEU A 13 -30.86 -1.19 -1.31
CA LEU A 13 -30.24 0.14 -1.38
C LEU A 13 -28.97 0.25 -0.52
N ASN A 14 -28.99 -0.29 0.71
CA ASN A 14 -27.82 -0.32 1.58
C ASN A 14 -26.66 -1.14 0.96
N PHE A 15 -26.99 -2.24 0.27
CA PHE A 15 -25.98 -3.07 -0.41
C PHE A 15 -25.31 -2.32 -1.58
N MET A 16 -26.07 -1.55 -2.37
CA MET A 16 -25.51 -0.81 -3.49
C MET A 16 -24.63 0.35 -3.03
N GLU A 17 -24.98 1.02 -1.92
CA GLU A 17 -24.16 2.06 -1.30
C GLU A 17 -22.85 1.49 -0.71
N TYR A 18 -22.91 0.30 -0.11
CA TYR A 18 -21.74 -0.43 0.38
C TYR A 18 -20.76 -0.82 -0.75
N ILE A 19 -21.28 -1.25 -1.90
CA ILE A 19 -20.47 -1.58 -3.08
C ILE A 19 -19.91 -0.30 -3.74
N GLY A 20 -20.68 0.81 -3.74
CA GLY A 20 -20.23 2.12 -4.21
C GLY A 20 -19.03 2.65 -3.43
N SER A 21 -19.03 2.52 -2.10
CA SER A 21 -17.92 2.91 -1.22
C SER A 21 -16.65 2.08 -1.46
N GLN A 22 -16.79 0.78 -1.74
CA GLN A 22 -15.66 -0.09 -2.14
C GLN A 22 -15.08 0.26 -3.52
N ASN A 23 -15.90 0.75 -4.46
CA ASN A 23 -15.41 1.13 -5.78
C ASN A 23 -14.85 2.57 -5.81
N ALA A 24 -15.33 3.48 -4.97
CA ALA A 24 -14.73 4.82 -4.80
C ALA A 24 -13.34 4.76 -4.14
N SER A 25 -13.06 3.71 -3.36
CA SER A 25 -11.74 3.46 -2.74
C SER A 25 -10.76 2.71 -3.64
N ARG A 26 -11.19 2.19 -4.81
CA ARG A 26 -10.31 1.60 -5.84
C ARG A 26 -9.43 2.62 -6.57
N GLY A 27 -9.58 3.91 -6.29
CA GLY A 27 -8.64 4.95 -6.74
C GLY A 27 -7.38 5.09 -5.88
N ARG A 28 -7.25 4.39 -4.74
CA ARG A 28 -6.18 4.68 -3.77
C ARG A 28 -5.65 3.43 -3.07
N ARG A 29 -4.93 2.61 -3.83
CA ARG A 29 -3.68 1.93 -3.45
C ARG A 29 -3.41 0.92 -4.54
N GLN A 30 -2.38 1.21 -5.33
CA GLN A 30 -1.64 0.15 -6.01
C GLN A 30 -1.24 -0.87 -4.94
N ARG A 31 -2.07 -1.90 -4.72
CA ARG A 31 -1.58 -3.18 -4.24
C ARG A 31 -0.65 -3.66 -5.34
N ARG A 32 0.63 -3.28 -5.27
CA ARG A 32 1.67 -4.01 -5.96
C ARG A 32 1.69 -5.38 -5.31
N MET A 33 0.96 -6.29 -5.93
CA MET A 33 1.20 -7.71 -5.89
C MET A 33 2.69 -7.89 -6.21
N HIS A 34 3.47 -8.50 -5.32
CA HIS A 34 4.56 -9.31 -5.83
C HIS A 34 4.73 -10.56 -4.98
N PRO A 35 4.65 -11.74 -5.62
CA PRO A 35 4.63 -13.03 -4.98
C PRO A 35 6.00 -13.34 -4.37
N ASN A 36 5.93 -14.18 -3.36
CA ASN A 36 7.03 -14.80 -2.66
C ASN A 36 7.87 -15.68 -3.61
N VAL A 37 8.97 -15.18 -4.20
CA VAL A 37 10.09 -16.01 -4.71
C VAL A 37 11.41 -15.24 -4.64
N SER A 38 12.34 -15.81 -3.89
CA SER A 38 13.73 -15.44 -3.71
C SER A 38 14.53 -15.63 -5.00
N GLN A 39 15.15 -14.56 -5.52
CA GLN A 39 16.39 -14.63 -6.32
C GLN A 39 17.12 -13.28 -6.50
N GLY A 40 16.55 -12.18 -6.01
CA GLY A 40 17.21 -10.88 -5.92
C GLY A 40 16.27 -9.90 -5.21
N CYS A 41 16.83 -8.83 -4.64
CA CYS A 41 16.02 -7.78 -4.04
C CYS A 41 15.03 -7.23 -5.08
N GLN A 42 13.78 -6.97 -4.66
CA GLN A 42 12.76 -6.40 -5.55
C GLN A 42 13.28 -5.16 -6.28
N GLY A 43 12.80 -4.94 -7.50
CA GLY A 43 13.24 -3.84 -8.37
C GLY A 43 13.24 -2.48 -7.66
N GLY A 44 14.43 -1.88 -7.52
CA GLY A 44 14.63 -0.61 -6.83
C GLY A 44 15.36 -0.72 -5.49
N CYS A 45 15.48 -1.92 -4.94
CA CYS A 45 16.26 -2.19 -3.75
C CYS A 45 17.71 -2.57 -4.13
N ALA A 46 18.70 -2.01 -3.44
CA ALA A 46 20.13 -2.29 -3.60
C ALA A 46 20.59 -3.44 -2.69
N THR A 47 20.13 -3.45 -1.43
CA THR A 47 20.39 -4.53 -0.46
C THR A 47 19.11 -4.86 0.29
N CYS A 48 18.84 -6.15 0.50
CA CYS A 48 17.61 -6.63 1.13
C CYS A 48 17.89 -7.79 2.08
N SER A 49 16.94 -8.03 2.98
CA SER A 49 16.87 -9.24 3.80
C SER A 49 15.45 -9.80 3.79
N ASP A 50 15.32 -11.10 4.05
CA ASP A 50 14.02 -11.79 4.00
C ASP A 50 13.03 -11.26 5.04
N TYR A 51 13.52 -10.82 6.20
CA TYR A 51 12.67 -10.36 7.31
C TYR A 51 12.38 -8.86 7.28
N ASN A 52 13.38 -8.04 6.96
CA ASN A 52 13.25 -6.58 7.01
C ASN A 52 12.87 -5.99 5.66
N GLY A 53 12.82 -6.80 4.58
CA GLY A 53 12.60 -6.31 3.24
C GLY A 53 13.83 -5.55 2.72
N CYS A 54 13.63 -4.37 2.16
CA CYS A 54 14.75 -3.58 1.67
C CYS A 54 15.54 -2.92 2.82
N LEU A 55 16.86 -2.96 2.75
CA LEU A 55 17.78 -2.30 3.67
C LEU A 55 18.37 -1.01 3.09
N SER A 56 18.59 -0.97 1.77
CA SER A 56 19.03 0.24 1.06
C SER A 56 18.42 0.32 -0.33
N CYS A 57 18.01 1.53 -0.72
CA CYS A 57 17.40 1.80 -2.02
C CYS A 57 18.45 2.19 -3.07
N LYS A 58 18.16 1.90 -4.33
CA LYS A 58 18.93 2.43 -5.45
C LYS A 58 18.84 3.96 -5.48
N PRO A 59 19.84 4.66 -6.06
CA PRO A 59 19.80 6.10 -6.22
C PRO A 59 18.49 6.57 -6.89
N ARG A 60 18.02 7.76 -6.51
CA ARG A 60 16.75 8.40 -6.93
C ARG A 60 15.47 7.88 -6.28
N LEU A 61 15.49 6.70 -5.65
CA LEU A 61 14.35 6.20 -4.88
C LEU A 61 14.43 6.67 -3.43
N PHE A 62 13.28 6.70 -2.78
CA PHE A 62 13.10 7.03 -1.37
C PHE A 62 12.81 5.78 -0.56
N PHE A 63 13.54 5.62 0.52
CA PHE A 63 13.35 4.60 1.52
C PHE A 63 12.21 5.00 2.47
N VAL A 64 11.29 4.07 2.72
CA VAL A 64 10.23 4.22 3.72
C VAL A 64 10.04 2.91 4.48
N LEU A 65 9.66 3.02 5.75
CA LEU A 65 9.30 1.86 6.56
C LEU A 65 7.79 1.66 6.52
N GLU A 66 7.36 0.54 5.95
CA GLU A 66 5.96 0.13 5.89
C GLU A 66 5.65 -0.83 7.03
N ARG A 67 4.59 -0.53 7.79
CA ARG A 67 4.13 -1.36 8.90
C ARG A 67 3.04 -2.30 8.41
N ILE A 68 3.29 -3.60 8.55
CA ILE A 68 2.34 -4.67 8.22
C ILE A 68 2.06 -5.47 9.49
N GLY A 69 0.98 -5.10 10.19
CA GLY A 69 0.67 -5.62 11.51
C GLY A 69 1.78 -5.28 12.53
N MET A 70 2.40 -6.31 13.11
CA MET A 70 3.53 -6.16 14.03
C MET A 70 4.89 -6.06 13.33
N LYS A 71 4.94 -6.32 12.02
CA LYS A 71 6.19 -6.25 11.24
C LYS A 71 6.40 -4.85 10.69
N GLN A 72 7.66 -4.47 10.56
CA GLN A 72 8.08 -3.24 9.91
C GLN A 72 9.13 -3.61 8.86
N ILE A 73 8.85 -3.26 7.61
CA ILE A 73 9.70 -3.61 6.47
C ILE A 73 10.14 -2.36 5.73
N GLY A 74 11.35 -2.36 5.20
CA GLY A 74 11.83 -1.31 4.32
C GLY A 74 11.35 -1.53 2.89
N VAL A 75 10.90 -0.44 2.27
CA VAL A 75 10.43 -0.41 0.88
C VAL A 75 10.96 0.82 0.17
N CYS A 76 11.19 0.68 -1.14
CA CYS A 76 11.70 1.76 -1.98
C CYS A 76 10.61 2.28 -2.91
N LEU A 77 10.35 3.58 -2.86
CA LEU A 77 9.34 4.27 -3.66
C LEU A 77 9.96 5.35 -4.53
N SER A 78 9.33 5.64 -5.67
CA SER A 78 9.70 6.78 -6.52
C SER A 78 9.27 8.13 -5.94
N SER A 79 8.27 8.13 -5.06
CA SER A 79 7.70 9.31 -4.42
C SER A 79 7.16 8.94 -3.03
N CYS A 80 7.21 9.88 -2.09
CA CYS A 80 6.74 9.63 -0.73
C CYS A 80 5.21 9.56 -0.62
N PRO A 81 4.68 8.73 0.30
CA PRO A 81 3.25 8.63 0.54
C PRO A 81 2.67 9.90 1.17
N SER A 82 1.34 10.03 1.14
CA SER A 82 0.64 11.17 1.74
C SER A 82 0.98 11.32 3.23
N GLY A 83 1.30 12.54 3.66
CA GLY A 83 1.70 12.84 5.04
C GLY A 83 3.20 12.73 5.30
N TYR A 84 3.98 12.30 4.31
CA TYR A 84 5.44 12.28 4.36
C TYR A 84 6.02 13.20 3.29
N TYR A 85 7.20 13.77 3.56
CA TYR A 85 7.98 14.50 2.58
C TYR A 85 9.29 13.77 2.27
N GLY A 86 9.77 13.95 1.03
CA GLY A 86 11.00 13.32 0.58
C GLY A 86 12.22 14.14 0.99
N THR A 87 13.14 13.51 1.73
CA THR A 87 14.40 14.13 2.16
C THR A 87 15.56 13.38 1.53
N ARG A 88 16.50 14.11 0.91
CA ARG A 88 17.69 13.55 0.26
C ARG A 88 18.90 13.76 1.15
N TYR A 89 19.52 12.66 1.59
CA TYR A 89 20.81 12.69 2.27
C TYR A 89 21.90 12.19 1.31
N PRO A 90 23.18 12.52 1.56
CA PRO A 90 24.29 11.99 0.78
C PRO A 90 24.25 10.46 0.66
N ASP A 91 23.83 9.78 1.73
CA ASP A 91 23.86 8.32 1.80
C ASP A 91 22.52 7.66 1.37
N ILE A 92 21.39 8.30 1.66
CA ILE A 92 20.06 7.73 1.41
C ILE A 92 18.99 8.79 1.24
N ASN A 93 18.05 8.60 0.31
CA ASN A 93 16.83 9.41 0.30
C ASN A 93 15.77 8.70 1.14
N LYS A 94 15.10 9.41 2.05
CA LYS A 94 14.08 8.85 2.93
C LYS A 94 12.80 9.67 2.92
N CYS A 95 11.68 9.00 3.13
CA CYS A 95 10.41 9.67 3.44
C CYS A 95 10.34 9.95 4.94
N THR A 96 10.13 11.22 5.30
CA THR A 96 10.05 11.71 6.69
C THR A 96 8.67 12.26 6.99
#